data_AF-A0A9P6PA78-F1
#
_entry.id   AF-A0A9P6PA78-F1
#
_cell.length_a   1.000
_cell.length_b   1.000
_cell.length_c   1.000
_cell.angle_alpha   90.00
_cell.angle_beta   90.00
_cell.angle_gamma   90.00
#
_symmetry.space_group_name_H-M   'P 1'
#
loop_
_entity.id
_entity.type
_entity.pdbx_description
1 polymer ?
#
loop_
_entity_poly.entity_id
_entity_poly.type
_entity_poly.pdbx_seq_one_letter_code
_entity_poly.pdbx_strand_id
1 'polypeptide(L)'
;MKARINLHNYNTKGRIDTYQFREPYTTQRPAINKQDTIQRLASSAYASNYNQACLLLQAIQLNRRQRLSQQCISHLATYVTRAWEADPSQSKIEELIKLMTNLLNTTGLYEKAPLDQALKQFCRNPVAVPTVCPSVTLLVAVSYIERLKQKYTSIKGTQGCGYRLIMVAYMMAAKFLQTNLRSIINTTAPSYSPPPSPPPPPPQLSSISARLSSERSTLKQKIILPLPDLSMQPISPPTSPKSLSDYHFFPERKNNNTPPPARNYGVMRMELEFLHFLNYDLGLNDATRLVRWAHQFVDEPTLESYSSADEGGDEMGHDDEEDDEEDEKDDDSTAKKKRNHA
;
A
#
# COMPACT_ATOMS: atom_id res chain seq x y z
N MET A 1 54.81 9.05 9.14
CA MET A 1 54.14 10.31 8.74
C MET A 1 53.16 10.69 9.83
N LYS A 2 53.33 11.84 10.50
CA LYS A 2 52.45 12.30 11.59
C LYS A 2 51.48 13.35 11.03
N ALA A 3 50.19 13.03 11.00
CA ALA A 3 49.13 13.97 10.61
C ALA A 3 48.77 14.86 11.81
N ARG A 4 48.88 16.18 11.63
CA ARG A 4 48.40 17.18 12.59
C ARG A 4 46.90 17.39 12.36
N ILE A 5 46.10 17.15 13.40
CA ILE A 5 44.67 17.48 13.43
C ILE A 5 44.52 18.81 14.17
N ASN A 6 44.10 19.85 13.47
CA ASN A 6 43.71 21.12 14.08
C ASN A 6 42.23 21.04 14.48
N LEU A 7 41.97 20.99 15.77
CA LEU A 7 40.63 21.13 16.33
C LEU A 7 40.32 22.63 16.46
N HIS A 8 39.38 23.12 15.64
CA HIS A 8 38.78 24.44 15.85
C HIS A 8 37.64 24.33 16.84
N ASN A 9 37.76 25.10 17.93
CA ASN A 9 36.80 25.17 19.00
C ASN A 9 35.74 26.23 18.64
N TYR A 10 34.57 25.79 18.19
CA TYR A 10 33.44 26.70 17.91
C TYR A 10 32.50 26.74 19.11
N ASN A 11 32.49 27.91 19.73
CA ASN A 11 31.56 28.34 20.77
C ASN A 11 30.22 28.71 20.11
N THR A 12 29.14 27.94 20.28
CA THR A 12 27.86 28.21 19.63
C THR A 12 26.74 28.49 20.64
N LYS A 13 26.42 29.79 20.78
CA LYS A 13 25.11 30.26 21.23
C LYS A 13 24.09 30.09 20.09
N GLY A 14 23.10 29.21 20.30
CA GLY A 14 21.71 29.30 19.84
C GLY A 14 21.41 29.85 18.44
N ARG A 15 21.88 29.20 17.38
CA ARG A 15 21.34 29.38 16.03
C ARG A 15 21.05 28.01 15.42
N ILE A 16 19.79 27.74 15.08
CA ILE A 16 19.39 26.53 14.35
C ILE A 16 19.88 26.72 12.92
N ASP A 17 21.08 26.20 12.63
CA ASP A 17 21.58 26.12 11.27
C ASP A 17 20.72 25.09 10.52
N THR A 18 19.90 25.61 9.61
CA THR A 18 19.27 24.81 8.57
C THR A 18 20.40 24.28 7.69
N TYR A 19 20.63 22.97 7.74
CA TYR A 19 21.58 22.28 6.87
C TYR A 19 21.20 22.53 5.41
N GLN A 20 21.83 23.52 4.78
CA GLN A 20 21.83 23.61 3.32
C GLN A 20 22.72 22.49 2.80
N PHE A 21 22.09 21.46 2.24
CA PHE A 21 22.76 20.39 1.52
C PHE A 21 23.41 21.00 0.27
N ARG A 22 24.64 21.52 0.40
CA ARG A 22 25.44 22.01 -0.72
C ARG A 22 25.91 20.79 -1.51
N GLU A 23 25.22 20.48 -2.60
CA GLU A 23 25.64 19.43 -3.53
C GLU A 23 27.04 19.76 -4.09
N PRO A 24 28.08 18.95 -3.84
CA PRO A 24 29.47 19.32 -4.12
C PRO A 24 29.89 19.09 -5.59
N TYR A 25 28.98 19.15 -6.57
CA TYR A 25 29.31 18.84 -7.97
C TYR A 25 28.64 19.77 -8.99
N THR A 26 29.12 21.01 -9.09
CA THR A 26 29.00 21.84 -10.31
C THR A 26 30.16 21.55 -11.26
N THR A 27 30.23 20.32 -11.77
CA THR A 27 30.95 20.05 -13.02
C THR A 27 29.88 19.75 -14.05
N GLN A 28 29.74 20.63 -15.05
CA GLN A 28 28.84 20.48 -16.19
C GLN A 28 29.23 19.24 -17.01
N ARG A 29 28.84 18.06 -16.54
CA ARG A 29 28.73 16.87 -17.37
C ARG A 29 27.42 16.96 -18.16
N PRO A 30 27.39 16.52 -19.43
CA PRO A 30 26.18 16.55 -20.24
C PRO A 30 25.05 15.81 -19.51
N ALA A 31 24.00 16.55 -19.15
CA ALA A 31 22.88 16.09 -18.31
C ALA A 31 22.01 15.00 -18.97
N ILE A 32 22.32 14.63 -20.22
CA ILE A 32 21.43 13.84 -21.09
C ILE A 32 21.39 12.34 -20.75
N ASN A 33 22.27 11.79 -19.88
CA ASN A 33 22.29 10.33 -19.60
C ASN A 33 21.86 9.87 -18.20
N LYS A 34 21.60 10.77 -17.23
CA LYS A 34 21.32 10.33 -15.85
C LYS A 34 19.91 9.73 -15.68
N GLN A 35 18.91 10.37 -16.29
CA GLN A 35 17.51 9.94 -16.14
C GLN A 35 17.24 8.60 -16.82
N ASP A 36 17.79 8.40 -18.02
CA ASP A 36 17.75 7.11 -18.73
C ASP A 36 18.40 5.99 -17.93
N THR A 37 19.51 6.27 -17.26
CA THR A 37 20.19 5.27 -16.41
C THR A 37 19.31 4.87 -15.22
N ILE A 38 18.71 5.85 -14.52
CA ILE A 38 17.80 5.59 -13.39
C ILE A 38 16.59 4.78 -13.86
N GLN A 39 16.02 5.12 -15.02
CA GLN A 39 14.88 4.40 -15.57
C GLN A 39 15.23 2.96 -15.95
N ARG A 40 16.40 2.73 -16.56
CA ARG A 40 16.88 1.37 -16.86
C ARG A 40 17.09 0.54 -15.60
N LEU A 41 17.67 1.12 -14.55
CA LEU A 41 17.85 0.44 -13.26
C LEU A 41 16.51 0.12 -12.60
N ALA A 42 15.56 1.05 -12.62
CA ALA A 42 14.22 0.81 -12.12
C ALA A 42 13.49 -0.30 -12.90
N SER A 43 13.60 -0.33 -14.23
CA SER A 43 13.07 -1.43 -15.05
C SER A 43 13.76 -2.75 -14.76
N SER A 44 15.07 -2.75 -14.52
CA SER A 44 15.85 -3.95 -14.16
C SER A 44 15.46 -4.50 -12.79
N ALA A 45 15.08 -3.66 -11.83
CA ALA A 45 14.63 -4.09 -10.50
C ALA A 45 13.38 -4.96 -10.57
N TYR A 46 12.54 -4.73 -11.57
CA TYR A 46 11.33 -5.50 -11.85
C TYR A 46 11.52 -6.56 -12.93
N ALA A 47 12.75 -6.82 -13.38
CA ALA A 47 13.00 -7.87 -14.37
C ALA A 47 12.52 -9.22 -13.82
N SER A 48 11.82 -9.98 -14.66
CA SER A 48 11.33 -11.30 -14.28
C SER A 48 12.48 -12.24 -13.96
N ASN A 49 12.38 -12.95 -12.84
CA ASN A 49 13.33 -13.97 -12.41
C ASN A 49 12.56 -15.25 -12.05
N TYR A 50 12.86 -16.34 -12.77
CA TYR A 50 12.18 -17.62 -12.59
C TYR A 50 12.28 -18.16 -11.16
N ASN A 51 13.45 -18.06 -10.52
CA ASN A 51 13.66 -18.53 -9.15
C ASN A 51 12.80 -17.74 -8.16
N GLN A 52 12.74 -16.42 -8.32
CA GLN A 52 11.87 -15.56 -7.51
C GLN A 52 10.39 -15.91 -7.74
N ALA A 53 9.99 -16.17 -8.99
CA ALA A 53 8.63 -16.60 -9.31
C ALA A 53 8.24 -17.91 -8.60
N CYS A 54 9.14 -18.90 -8.57
CA CYS A 54 8.93 -20.15 -7.84
C CYS A 54 8.80 -19.94 -6.32
N LEU A 55 9.68 -19.13 -5.71
CA LEU A 55 9.61 -18.82 -4.28
C LEU A 55 8.30 -18.12 -3.90
N LEU A 56 7.87 -17.16 -4.72
CA LEU A 56 6.61 -16.45 -4.52
C LEU A 56 5.40 -17.36 -4.67
N LEU A 57 5.37 -18.22 -5.71
CA LEU A 57 4.30 -19.19 -5.89
C LEU A 57 4.20 -20.15 -4.71
N GLN A 58 5.34 -20.65 -4.22
CA GLN A 58 5.40 -21.52 -3.05
C GLN A 58 4.89 -20.80 -1.79
N ALA A 59 5.26 -19.54 -1.57
CA ALA A 59 4.76 -18.74 -0.45
C ALA A 59 3.23 -18.53 -0.52
N ILE A 60 2.68 -18.26 -1.71
CA ILE A 60 1.23 -18.12 -1.92
C ILE A 60 0.49 -19.44 -1.63
N GLN A 61 1.03 -20.56 -2.10
CA GLN A 61 0.48 -21.89 -1.84
C GLN A 61 0.53 -22.24 -0.35
N LEU A 62 1.66 -21.97 0.31
CA LEU A 62 1.85 -22.21 1.74
C LEU A 62 0.86 -21.40 2.59
N ASN A 63 0.67 -20.11 2.26
CA ASN A 63 -0.28 -19.23 2.93
C ASN A 63 -1.75 -19.61 2.63
N ARG A 64 -2.02 -20.45 1.62
CA ARG A 64 -3.38 -20.86 1.19
C ARG A 64 -4.33 -19.69 0.92
N ARG A 65 -3.80 -18.53 0.53
CA ARG A 65 -4.54 -17.25 0.44
C ARG A 65 -5.28 -16.86 1.73
N GLN A 66 -4.87 -17.39 2.87
CA GLN A 66 -5.42 -16.99 4.16
C GLN A 66 -5.02 -15.56 4.50
N ARG A 67 -5.92 -14.86 5.17
CA ARG A 67 -5.65 -13.54 5.73
C ARG A 67 -4.66 -13.66 6.88
N LEU A 68 -3.75 -12.69 7.02
CA LEU A 68 -2.93 -12.54 8.23
C LEU A 68 -3.83 -12.36 9.46
N SER A 69 -3.43 -12.94 10.59
CA SER A 69 -4.11 -12.73 11.86
C SER A 69 -4.00 -11.27 12.31
N GLN A 70 -4.97 -10.81 13.10
CA GLN A 70 -4.97 -9.45 13.63
C GLN A 70 -3.74 -9.17 14.51
N GLN A 71 -3.28 -10.18 15.27
CA GLN A 71 -2.05 -10.11 16.06
C GLN A 71 -0.82 -9.89 15.17
N CYS A 72 -0.70 -10.64 14.06
CA CYS A 72 0.39 -10.44 13.10
C CYS A 72 0.35 -9.01 12.51
N ILE A 73 -0.83 -8.51 12.13
CA ILE A 73 -0.99 -7.14 11.59
C ILE A 73 -0.57 -6.10 12.63
N SER A 74 -1.00 -6.25 13.88
CA SER A 74 -0.61 -5.37 14.98
C SER A 74 0.90 -5.36 15.22
N HIS A 75 1.52 -6.54 15.20
CA HIS A 75 2.97 -6.67 15.32
C HIS A 75 3.71 -5.96 14.17
N LEU A 76 3.28 -6.17 12.92
CA LEU A 76 3.86 -5.51 11.75
C LEU A 76 3.72 -3.98 11.81
N ALA A 77 2.53 -3.47 12.18
CA ALA A 77 2.28 -2.05 12.33
C ALA A 77 3.15 -1.43 13.44
N THR A 78 3.23 -2.12 14.59
CA THR A 78 4.09 -1.70 15.71
C THR A 78 5.56 -1.63 15.29
N TYR A 79 6.04 -2.65 14.57
CA TYR A 79 7.40 -2.68 14.05
C TYR A 79 7.69 -1.48 13.13
N VAL A 80 6.86 -1.25 12.12
CA VAL A 80 7.07 -0.16 11.15
C VAL A 80 7.02 1.20 11.83
N THR A 81 6.03 1.44 12.68
CA THR A 81 5.89 2.70 13.43
C THR A 81 7.10 2.95 14.31
N ARG A 82 7.53 1.96 15.11
CA ARG A 82 8.73 2.10 15.97
C ARG A 82 10.02 2.26 15.17
N ALA A 83 10.13 1.59 14.02
CA ALA A 83 11.34 1.65 13.20
C ALA A 83 11.51 3.01 12.52
N TRP A 84 10.42 3.60 12.02
CA TRP A 84 10.47 4.72 11.07
C TRP A 84 9.82 6.01 11.51
N GLU A 85 8.87 6.02 12.45
CA GLU A 85 8.36 7.29 12.99
C GLU A 85 9.35 7.89 13.99
N ALA A 86 9.49 9.22 13.96
CA ALA A 86 10.27 9.95 14.96
C ALA A 86 9.64 9.89 16.36
N ASP A 87 8.30 9.88 16.40
CA ASP A 87 7.51 9.81 17.64
C ASP A 87 6.45 8.69 17.51
N PRO A 88 6.77 7.45 17.89
CA PRO A 88 5.86 6.33 17.80
C PRO A 88 4.80 6.40 18.92
N SER A 89 3.56 6.73 18.56
CA SER A 89 2.42 6.74 19.47
C SER A 89 1.42 5.62 19.18
N GLN A 90 0.62 5.25 20.17
CA GLN A 90 -0.41 4.20 20.04
C GLN A 90 -1.43 4.53 18.93
N SER A 91 -1.85 5.80 18.85
CA SER A 91 -2.75 6.28 17.79
C SER A 91 -2.18 6.05 16.39
N LYS A 92 -0.88 6.31 16.16
CA LYS A 92 -0.22 6.04 14.86
C LYS A 92 -0.13 4.55 14.56
N ILE A 93 0.08 3.71 15.58
CA ILE A 93 0.07 2.25 15.43
C ILE A 93 -1.32 1.80 14.97
N GLU A 94 -2.39 2.29 15.60
CA GLU A 94 -3.78 1.96 15.23
C GLU A 94 -4.15 2.43 13.83
N GLU A 95 -3.73 3.64 13.42
CA GLU A 95 -3.90 4.13 12.05
C GLU A 95 -3.21 3.20 11.04
N LEU A 96 -2.00 2.72 11.35
CA LEU A 96 -1.26 1.82 10.48
C LEU A 96 -1.87 0.42 10.44
N ILE A 97 -2.41 -0.08 11.57
CA ILE A 97 -3.21 -1.31 11.62
C ILE A 97 -4.42 -1.17 10.70
N LYS A 98 -5.18 -0.07 10.81
CA LYS A 98 -6.34 0.21 9.95
C LYS A 98 -5.94 0.22 8.47
N LEU A 99 -4.82 0.87 8.14
CA LEU A 99 -4.28 0.88 6.78
C LEU A 99 -3.98 -0.53 6.26
N MET A 100 -3.20 -1.31 7.01
CA MET A 100 -2.80 -2.66 6.61
C MET A 100 -4.02 -3.57 6.44
N THR A 101 -4.97 -3.51 7.38
CA THR A 101 -6.26 -4.22 7.29
C THR A 101 -7.04 -3.81 6.05
N ASN A 102 -7.10 -2.51 5.73
CA ASN A 102 -7.75 -2.00 4.54
C ASN A 102 -7.06 -2.49 3.25
N LEU A 103 -5.73 -2.53 3.19
CA LEU A 103 -5.00 -3.09 2.06
C LEU A 103 -5.35 -4.56 1.86
N LEU A 104 -5.37 -5.36 2.93
CA LEU A 104 -5.74 -6.78 2.85
C LEU A 104 -7.19 -6.98 2.38
N ASN A 105 -8.13 -6.14 2.84
CA ASN A 105 -9.54 -6.19 2.46
C ASN A 105 -9.80 -5.80 1.00
N THR A 106 -9.14 -4.74 0.54
CA THR A 106 -9.53 -4.07 -0.72
C THR A 106 -8.72 -4.55 -1.93
N THR A 107 -7.58 -5.19 -1.70
CA THR A 107 -6.67 -5.59 -2.79
C THR A 107 -6.67 -7.10 -3.07
N GLY A 108 -7.55 -7.87 -2.45
CA GLY A 108 -7.71 -9.31 -2.73
C GLY A 108 -8.43 -9.56 -4.04
N LEU A 109 -7.87 -10.41 -4.89
CA LEU A 109 -8.59 -11.01 -6.02
C LEU A 109 -9.53 -12.12 -5.54
N TYR A 110 -10.75 -12.15 -6.08
CA TYR A 110 -11.82 -13.15 -5.88
C TYR A 110 -11.44 -14.39 -5.06
N GLU A 111 -11.76 -14.38 -3.76
CA GLU A 111 -11.42 -15.46 -2.82
C GLU A 111 -12.01 -16.82 -3.22
N LYS A 112 -13.17 -16.81 -3.90
CA LYS A 112 -13.90 -18.02 -4.31
C LYS A 112 -13.30 -18.74 -5.51
N ALA A 113 -12.49 -18.07 -6.34
CA ALA A 113 -11.92 -18.69 -7.52
C ALA A 113 -10.81 -19.68 -7.14
N PRO A 114 -10.62 -20.80 -7.86
CA PRO A 114 -9.43 -21.65 -7.71
C PRO A 114 -8.13 -20.85 -7.90
N LEU A 115 -7.06 -21.22 -7.18
CA LEU A 115 -5.80 -20.48 -7.18
C LEU A 115 -5.23 -20.29 -8.61
N ASP A 116 -5.26 -21.32 -9.44
CA ASP A 116 -4.77 -21.26 -10.83
C ASP A 116 -5.52 -20.22 -11.67
N GLN A 117 -6.85 -20.14 -11.52
CA GLN A 117 -7.67 -19.15 -12.23
C GLN A 117 -7.37 -17.73 -11.73
N ALA A 118 -7.24 -17.55 -10.42
CA ALA A 118 -6.89 -16.26 -9.83
C ALA A 118 -5.49 -15.79 -10.28
N LEU A 119 -4.52 -16.70 -10.37
CA LEU A 119 -3.17 -16.44 -10.87
C LEU A 119 -3.17 -16.02 -12.34
N LYS A 120 -3.92 -16.73 -13.20
CA LYS A 120 -4.11 -16.35 -14.62
C LYS A 120 -4.74 -14.98 -14.76
N GLN A 121 -5.76 -14.66 -13.97
CA GLN A 121 -6.40 -13.35 -13.97
C GLN A 121 -5.44 -12.26 -13.51
N PHE A 122 -4.69 -12.49 -12.44
CA PHE A 122 -3.69 -11.56 -11.92
C PHE A 122 -2.61 -11.22 -12.95
N CYS A 123 -2.08 -12.22 -13.65
CA CYS A 123 -1.02 -12.03 -14.65
C CYS A 123 -1.52 -11.40 -15.96
N ARG A 124 -2.81 -11.48 -16.25
CA ARG A 124 -3.46 -10.81 -17.39
C ARG A 124 -3.79 -9.34 -17.11
N ASN A 125 -3.94 -8.96 -15.84
CA ASN A 125 -4.28 -7.59 -15.47
C ASN A 125 -3.12 -6.64 -15.82
N PRO A 126 -3.36 -5.51 -16.53
CA PRO A 126 -2.32 -4.51 -16.77
C PRO A 126 -1.86 -3.77 -15.50
N VAL A 127 -2.63 -3.86 -14.41
CA VAL A 127 -2.32 -3.24 -13.12
C VAL A 127 -1.98 -4.34 -12.11
N ALA A 128 -0.94 -4.13 -11.31
CA ALA A 128 -0.47 -5.09 -10.31
C ALA A 128 -1.35 -5.16 -9.04
N VAL A 129 -2.38 -4.33 -8.95
CA VAL A 129 -3.38 -4.36 -7.88
C VAL A 129 -4.76 -4.41 -8.55
N PRO A 130 -5.68 -5.29 -8.11
CA PRO A 130 -5.61 -6.22 -6.96
C PRO A 130 -4.62 -7.39 -7.13
N THR A 131 -4.20 -7.99 -6.01
CA THR A 131 -3.21 -9.08 -5.92
C THR A 131 -3.85 -10.43 -5.61
N VAL A 132 -3.20 -11.53 -6.01
CA VAL A 132 -3.69 -12.90 -5.75
C VAL A 132 -3.62 -13.30 -4.28
N CYS A 133 -2.71 -12.70 -3.50
CA CYS A 133 -2.54 -12.98 -2.09
C CYS A 133 -2.04 -11.73 -1.35
N PRO A 134 -2.96 -10.84 -0.90
CA PRO A 134 -2.60 -9.59 -0.22
C PRO A 134 -1.70 -9.79 1.00
N SER A 135 -1.89 -10.89 1.74
CA SER A 135 -1.08 -11.24 2.91
C SER A 135 0.39 -11.46 2.56
N VAL A 136 0.68 -12.26 1.53
CA VAL A 136 2.05 -12.45 1.05
C VAL A 136 2.61 -11.13 0.51
N THR A 137 1.82 -10.36 -0.25
CA THR A 137 2.24 -9.04 -0.74
C THR A 137 2.64 -8.11 0.41
N LEU A 138 1.87 -8.07 1.50
CA LEU A 138 2.16 -7.24 2.67
C LEU A 138 3.42 -7.70 3.40
N LEU A 139 3.61 -9.01 3.57
CA LEU A 139 4.83 -9.56 4.18
C LEU A 139 6.08 -9.20 3.36
N VAL A 140 6.00 -9.31 2.02
CA VAL A 140 7.08 -8.88 1.12
C VAL A 140 7.34 -7.37 1.26
N ALA A 141 6.30 -6.55 1.32
CA ALA A 141 6.42 -5.11 1.51
C ALA A 141 7.13 -4.76 2.84
N VAL A 142 6.76 -5.41 3.94
CA VAL A 142 7.43 -5.18 5.23
C VAL A 142 8.88 -5.66 5.20
N SER A 143 9.19 -6.75 4.49
CA SER A 143 10.57 -7.22 4.32
C SER A 143 11.44 -6.19 3.58
N TYR A 144 10.89 -5.45 2.62
CA TYR A 144 11.58 -4.34 1.97
C TYR A 144 11.87 -3.20 2.95
N ILE A 145 10.90 -2.86 3.81
CA ILE A 145 11.06 -1.83 4.85
C ILE A 145 12.09 -2.27 5.90
N GLU A 146 12.14 -3.55 6.24
CA GLU A 146 13.14 -4.12 7.14
C GLU A 146 14.55 -4.02 6.56
N ARG A 147 14.75 -4.44 5.30
CA ARG A 147 16.04 -4.28 4.59
C ARG A 147 16.49 -2.82 4.54
N LEU A 148 15.55 -1.92 4.30
CA LEU A 148 15.81 -0.49 4.35
C LEU A 148 16.28 -0.06 5.75
N LYS A 149 15.64 -0.58 6.81
CA LYS A 149 16.00 -0.22 8.19
C LYS A 149 17.36 -0.76 8.59
N GLN A 150 17.72 -1.96 8.15
CA GLN A 150 19.03 -2.57 8.37
C GLN A 150 20.16 -1.72 7.76
N LYS A 151 19.92 -1.13 6.57
CA LYS A 151 20.89 -0.27 5.91
C LYS A 151 20.96 1.15 6.50
N TYR A 152 19.86 1.66 7.04
CA TYR A 152 19.74 3.03 7.57
C TYR A 152 19.23 3.04 9.01
N THR A 153 20.04 2.51 9.94
CA THR A 153 19.64 2.27 11.34
C THR A 153 19.33 3.54 12.13
N SER A 154 20.02 4.65 11.85
CA SER A 154 19.84 5.93 12.55
C SER A 154 18.74 6.83 11.97
N ILE A 155 18.26 6.54 10.76
CA ILE A 155 17.29 7.41 10.09
C ILE A 155 15.90 7.19 10.68
N LYS A 156 15.25 8.30 11.00
CA LYS A 156 13.83 8.41 11.35
C LYS A 156 13.16 9.33 10.34
N GLY A 157 11.94 8.97 9.96
CA GLY A 157 11.11 9.74 9.06
C GLY A 157 10.37 10.88 9.76
N THR A 158 9.76 11.74 8.95
CA THR A 158 8.78 12.72 9.41
C THR A 158 7.47 12.05 9.79
N GLN A 159 6.55 12.79 10.42
CA GLN A 159 5.22 12.28 10.77
C GLN A 159 4.52 11.65 9.55
N GLY A 160 3.95 10.45 9.76
CA GLY A 160 3.25 9.70 8.71
C GLY A 160 4.18 9.11 7.65
N CYS A 161 5.47 8.95 7.98
CA CYS A 161 6.42 8.24 7.13
C CYS A 161 6.08 6.75 7.06
N GLY A 162 5.69 6.11 8.18
CA GLY A 162 5.31 4.70 8.22
C GLY A 162 4.15 4.37 7.27
N TYR A 163 3.13 5.23 7.24
CA TYR A 163 1.99 5.13 6.31
C TYR A 163 2.45 5.15 4.84
N ARG A 164 3.24 6.16 4.46
CA ARG A 164 3.74 6.33 3.10
C ARG A 164 4.67 5.19 2.68
N LEU A 165 5.55 4.73 3.59
CA LEU A 165 6.45 3.61 3.36
C LEU A 165 5.66 2.33 3.08
N ILE A 166 4.63 2.03 3.87
CA ILE A 166 3.81 0.83 3.66
C ILE A 166 3.09 0.88 2.32
N MET A 167 2.48 2.01 1.96
CA MET A 167 1.82 2.15 0.66
C MET A 167 2.79 1.91 -0.50
N VAL A 168 3.93 2.60 -0.50
CA VAL A 168 4.93 2.49 -1.57
C VAL A 168 5.50 1.08 -1.65
N ALA A 169 5.95 0.52 -0.52
CA ALA A 169 6.49 -0.83 -0.46
C ALA A 169 5.46 -1.89 -0.90
N TYR A 170 4.18 -1.71 -0.55
CA TYR A 170 3.11 -2.62 -0.95
C TYR A 170 2.87 -2.61 -2.46
N MET A 171 2.83 -1.43 -3.09
CA MET A 171 2.72 -1.34 -4.56
C MET A 171 3.94 -1.93 -5.26
N MET A 172 5.14 -1.68 -4.74
CA MET A 172 6.38 -2.27 -5.28
C MET A 172 6.36 -3.80 -5.16
N ALA A 173 5.95 -4.32 -3.99
CA ALA A 173 5.79 -5.76 -3.77
C ALA A 173 4.76 -6.36 -4.74
N ALA A 174 3.62 -5.70 -4.94
CA ALA A 174 2.58 -6.14 -5.87
C ALA A 174 3.10 -6.20 -7.33
N LYS A 175 3.80 -5.15 -7.79
CA LYS A 175 4.43 -5.13 -9.13
C LYS A 175 5.47 -6.22 -9.28
N PHE A 176 6.33 -6.39 -8.29
CA PHE A 176 7.34 -7.44 -8.26
C PHE A 176 6.71 -8.83 -8.32
N LEU A 177 5.64 -9.07 -7.55
CA LEU A 177 4.87 -10.31 -7.58
C LEU A 177 4.32 -10.59 -8.98
N GLN A 178 3.65 -9.59 -9.58
CA GLN A 178 3.02 -9.72 -10.88
C GLN A 178 4.04 -10.05 -11.97
N THR A 179 5.14 -9.31 -12.04
CA THR A 179 6.15 -9.51 -13.10
C THR A 179 6.82 -10.88 -13.00
N ASN A 180 7.15 -11.33 -11.78
CA ASN A 180 7.76 -12.63 -11.59
C ASN A 180 6.76 -13.77 -11.88
N LEU A 181 5.53 -13.71 -11.34
CA LEU A 181 4.53 -14.77 -11.58
C LEU A 181 4.14 -14.88 -13.06
N ARG A 182 4.12 -13.77 -13.80
CA ARG A 182 3.87 -13.78 -15.25
C ARG A 182 4.93 -14.54 -16.05
N SER A 183 6.14 -14.72 -15.51
CA SER A 183 7.19 -15.49 -16.18
C SER A 183 6.97 -17.00 -16.16
N ILE A 184 6.16 -17.50 -15.22
CA ILE A 184 5.87 -18.94 -15.06
C ILE A 184 4.43 -19.30 -15.46
N ILE A 185 3.50 -18.34 -15.40
CA ILE A 185 2.11 -18.55 -15.80
C ILE A 185 1.98 -18.23 -17.28
N ASN A 186 1.74 -19.26 -18.08
CA ASN A 186 1.51 -19.11 -19.51
C ASN A 186 0.19 -18.33 -19.75
N THR A 187 0.30 -17.01 -19.97
CA THR A 187 -0.84 -16.16 -20.33
C THR A 187 -1.17 -16.18 -21.82
N THR A 188 -0.31 -16.77 -22.66
CA THR A 188 -0.51 -16.84 -24.12
C THR A 188 -1.46 -17.94 -24.55
N ALA A 189 -2.14 -18.61 -23.61
CA ALA A 189 -3.26 -19.48 -23.94
C ALA A 189 -4.22 -18.71 -24.86
N PRO A 190 -4.47 -19.23 -26.08
CA PRO A 190 -5.12 -18.48 -27.13
C PRO A 190 -6.47 -18.01 -26.62
N SER A 191 -6.71 -16.70 -26.75
CA SER A 191 -8.07 -16.17 -26.89
C SER A 191 -8.77 -17.16 -27.80
N TYR A 192 -9.80 -17.86 -27.30
CA TYR A 192 -10.64 -18.72 -28.13
C TYR A 192 -10.87 -17.96 -29.43
N SER A 193 -10.25 -18.45 -30.51
CA SER A 193 -10.68 -18.03 -31.83
C SER A 193 -12.18 -18.29 -31.80
N PRO A 194 -13.03 -17.27 -32.06
CA PRO A 194 -14.46 -17.49 -32.07
C PRO A 194 -14.72 -18.77 -32.87
N PRO A 195 -15.56 -19.70 -32.36
CA PRO A 195 -15.82 -20.94 -33.05
C PRO A 195 -16.07 -20.61 -34.52
N PRO A 196 -15.42 -21.31 -35.48
CA PRO A 196 -15.50 -20.97 -36.89
C PRO A 196 -16.96 -20.72 -37.21
N SER A 197 -17.26 -19.50 -37.66
CA SER A 197 -18.62 -19.08 -37.97
C SER A 197 -19.28 -20.21 -38.74
N PRO A 198 -20.48 -20.69 -38.32
CA PRO A 198 -21.16 -21.72 -39.08
C PRO A 198 -21.19 -21.28 -40.55
N PRO A 199 -20.93 -22.19 -41.50
CA PRO A 199 -20.93 -21.84 -42.91
C PRO A 199 -22.23 -21.10 -43.23
N PRO A 200 -22.19 -20.01 -44.02
CA PRO A 200 -23.37 -19.23 -44.33
C PRO A 200 -24.47 -20.17 -44.83
N PRO A 201 -25.70 -20.09 -44.29
CA PRO A 201 -26.80 -20.90 -44.79
C PRO A 201 -26.97 -20.65 -46.30
N PRO A 202 -27.29 -21.68 -47.09
CA PRO A 202 -27.47 -21.54 -48.53
C PRO A 202 -28.49 -20.43 -48.83
N PRO A 203 -28.29 -19.63 -49.90
CA PRO A 203 -29.13 -18.49 -50.23
C PRO A 203 -30.59 -18.95 -50.42
N GLN A 204 -31.45 -18.61 -49.46
CA GLN A 204 -32.88 -18.78 -49.63
C GLN A 204 -33.38 -17.63 -50.51
N LEU A 205 -33.63 -17.95 -51.78
CA LEU A 205 -34.42 -17.15 -52.70
C LEU A 205 -35.88 -17.22 -52.26
N SER A 206 -36.39 -16.16 -51.62
CA SER A 206 -37.81 -15.72 -51.52
C SER A 206 -37.88 -14.62 -50.45
N SER A 207 -38.63 -13.53 -50.56
CA SER A 207 -39.59 -13.07 -51.55
C SER A 207 -39.84 -11.59 -51.22
N ILE A 208 -39.83 -10.75 -52.24
CA ILE A 208 -40.11 -9.32 -52.15
C ILE A 208 -41.53 -9.13 -51.61
N SER A 209 -41.67 -8.60 -50.40
CA SER A 209 -42.91 -8.00 -49.92
C SER A 209 -42.60 -6.60 -49.42
N ALA A 210 -42.97 -5.64 -50.25
CA ALA A 210 -43.01 -4.24 -49.92
C ALA A 210 -43.98 -4.01 -48.74
N ARG A 211 -43.57 -3.19 -47.77
CA ARG A 211 -44.51 -2.32 -47.07
C ARG A 211 -43.81 -1.08 -46.52
N LEU A 212 -44.45 0.03 -46.87
CA LEU A 212 -44.19 1.43 -46.60
C LEU A 212 -44.07 1.80 -45.12
N SER A 213 -43.39 2.94 -44.92
CA SER A 213 -43.69 4.02 -43.96
C SER A 213 -43.61 3.74 -42.46
N SER A 214 -42.71 4.44 -41.78
CA SER A 214 -43.11 5.52 -40.87
C SER A 214 -41.89 6.35 -40.43
N GLU A 215 -41.92 7.63 -40.76
CA GLU A 215 -41.05 8.65 -40.21
C GLU A 215 -41.41 8.91 -38.74
N ARG A 216 -40.43 8.92 -37.82
CA ARG A 216 -40.54 9.75 -36.61
C ARG A 216 -39.18 10.07 -36.01
N SER A 217 -38.75 11.30 -36.28
CA SER A 217 -38.30 12.30 -35.30
C SER A 217 -37.51 11.79 -34.09
N THR A 218 -36.20 12.07 -34.07
CA THR A 218 -35.49 12.32 -32.81
C THR A 218 -34.72 13.65 -32.90
N LEU A 219 -35.14 14.52 -31.99
CA LEU A 219 -34.75 15.90 -31.77
C LEU A 219 -33.26 15.98 -31.40
N LYS A 220 -32.48 16.76 -32.14
CA LYS A 220 -31.13 17.17 -31.75
C LYS A 220 -31.21 18.19 -30.62
N GLN A 221 -31.02 17.77 -29.38
CA GLN A 221 -30.83 18.68 -28.25
C GLN A 221 -29.36 19.13 -28.20
N LYS A 222 -29.12 20.33 -28.71
CA LYS A 222 -27.86 21.08 -28.57
C LYS A 222 -27.87 21.75 -27.20
N ILE A 223 -27.20 21.14 -26.23
CA ILE A 223 -26.97 21.75 -24.90
C ILE A 223 -25.77 22.70 -25.05
N ILE A 224 -26.05 24.00 -24.99
CA ILE A 224 -25.06 25.06 -24.79
C ILE A 224 -24.98 25.27 -23.27
N LEU A 225 -23.83 24.98 -22.67
CA LEU A 225 -23.51 25.36 -21.29
C LEU A 225 -22.59 26.60 -21.32
N PRO A 226 -22.84 27.62 -20.48
CA PRO A 226 -22.03 28.82 -20.44
C PRO A 226 -20.70 28.56 -19.73
N LEU A 227 -19.64 29.07 -20.36
CA LEU A 227 -18.28 29.15 -19.86
C LEU A 227 -18.22 30.23 -18.76
N PRO A 228 -17.74 29.93 -17.53
CA PRO A 228 -17.42 30.98 -16.58
C PRO A 228 -16.02 31.54 -16.88
N ASP A 229 -16.00 32.86 -16.85
CA ASP A 229 -14.89 33.78 -17.01
C ASP A 229 -13.75 33.50 -16.00
N LEU A 230 -12.53 33.37 -16.51
CA LEU A 230 -11.31 33.19 -15.71
C LEU A 230 -10.71 34.57 -15.41
N SER A 231 -11.14 35.16 -14.30
CA SER A 231 -10.44 36.33 -13.75
C SER A 231 -9.17 35.91 -13.04
N MET A 232 -8.09 36.64 -13.33
CA MET A 232 -6.77 36.42 -12.76
C MET A 232 -6.76 36.68 -11.25
N GLN A 233 -6.25 35.72 -10.47
CA GLN A 233 -5.80 35.97 -9.11
C GLN A 233 -4.30 35.73 -8.95
N PRO A 234 -3.61 36.58 -8.16
CA PRO A 234 -2.17 36.51 -7.95
C PRO A 234 -1.75 35.30 -7.10
N ILE A 235 -0.59 34.75 -7.44
CA ILE A 235 0.01 33.55 -6.87
C ILE A 235 0.59 33.90 -5.49
N SER A 236 -0.03 33.36 -4.43
CA SER A 236 0.55 33.31 -3.08
C SER A 236 1.08 31.89 -2.79
N PRO A 237 2.19 31.75 -2.04
CA PRO A 237 2.83 30.45 -1.80
C PRO A 237 1.99 29.55 -0.88
N PRO A 238 1.97 28.21 -1.10
CA PRO A 238 1.16 27.31 -0.30
C PRO A 238 1.86 26.95 1.01
N THR A 239 1.40 27.54 2.12
CA THR A 239 1.69 27.08 3.49
C THR A 239 0.42 26.58 4.16
N SER A 240 0.11 25.29 4.00
CA SER A 240 -0.58 24.43 5.00
C SER A 240 -0.87 23.03 4.45
N PRO A 241 -0.73 21.96 5.27
CA PRO A 241 -1.02 20.60 4.85
C PRO A 241 -2.54 20.37 4.78
N LYS A 242 -3.04 19.99 3.60
CA LYS A 242 -4.44 19.58 3.41
C LYS A 242 -4.71 18.25 4.13
N SER A 243 -5.90 18.15 4.72
CA SER A 243 -6.49 16.98 5.39
C SER A 243 -6.16 15.63 4.73
N LEU A 244 -5.83 14.64 5.56
CA LEU A 244 -5.33 13.31 5.20
C LEU A 244 -6.40 12.31 4.73
N SER A 245 -7.67 12.70 4.60
CA SER A 245 -8.79 11.77 4.36
C SER A 245 -9.11 11.44 2.90
N ASP A 246 -8.54 12.14 1.91
CA ASP A 246 -8.90 12.02 0.48
C ASP A 246 -7.85 11.31 -0.41
N TYR A 247 -7.15 10.32 0.13
CA TYR A 247 -6.19 9.52 -0.64
C TYR A 247 -6.87 8.36 -1.40
N HIS A 248 -7.59 8.68 -2.49
CA HIS A 248 -7.93 7.68 -3.51
C HIS A 248 -6.66 7.30 -4.30
N PHE A 249 -5.94 6.30 -3.81
CA PHE A 249 -4.62 5.91 -4.31
C PHE A 249 -4.65 5.11 -5.63
N PHE A 250 -5.83 4.61 -6.01
CA PHE A 250 -6.03 3.86 -7.24
C PHE A 250 -6.76 4.72 -8.28
N PRO A 251 -6.06 5.22 -9.31
CA PRO A 251 -6.73 5.96 -10.36
C PRO A 251 -7.56 5.01 -11.23
N GLU A 252 -8.87 5.26 -11.32
CA GLU A 252 -9.68 4.76 -12.44
C GLU A 252 -9.14 5.38 -13.73
N ARG A 253 -8.64 4.53 -14.64
CA ARG A 253 -8.02 4.98 -15.88
C ARG A 253 -9.10 5.42 -16.89
N LYS A 254 -9.52 6.69 -16.84
CA LYS A 254 -10.35 7.33 -17.88
C LYS A 254 -9.48 8.02 -18.94
N ASN A 255 -9.48 7.45 -20.16
CA ASN A 255 -9.02 7.97 -21.47
C ASN A 255 -7.61 8.60 -21.63
N ASN A 256 -6.94 8.23 -22.72
CA ASN A 256 -5.49 8.28 -22.93
C ASN A 256 -4.85 9.64 -23.32
N ASN A 257 -5.57 10.78 -23.31
CA ASN A 257 -5.03 12.04 -23.86
C ASN A 257 -4.80 13.18 -22.86
N THR A 258 -5.02 12.94 -21.56
CA THR A 258 -4.79 13.95 -20.53
C THR A 258 -3.43 13.73 -19.88
N PRO A 259 -2.56 14.76 -19.75
CA PRO A 259 -1.32 14.62 -18.98
C PRO A 259 -1.63 14.06 -17.59
N PRO A 260 -0.82 13.11 -17.09
CA PRO A 260 -1.15 12.42 -15.85
C PRO A 260 -1.30 13.44 -14.72
N PRO A 261 -2.34 13.30 -13.87
CA PRO A 261 -2.59 14.25 -12.80
C PRO A 261 -1.36 14.36 -11.90
N ALA A 262 -1.06 15.58 -11.44
CA ALA A 262 0.13 15.91 -10.63
C ALA A 262 0.37 14.94 -9.45
N ARG A 263 -0.69 14.30 -8.93
CA ARG A 263 -0.65 13.31 -7.86
C ARG A 263 0.14 12.04 -8.20
N ASN A 264 0.09 11.57 -9.44
CA ASN A 264 0.76 10.32 -9.85
C ASN A 264 2.29 10.46 -9.83
N TYR A 265 2.81 11.66 -10.04
CA TYR A 265 4.25 11.93 -10.01
C TYR A 265 4.84 11.77 -8.60
N GLY A 266 4.09 12.13 -7.55
CA GLY A 266 4.56 11.99 -6.18
C GLY A 266 4.83 10.53 -5.80
N VAL A 267 3.91 9.64 -6.18
CA VAL A 267 4.04 8.20 -5.93
C VAL A 267 5.20 7.59 -6.70
N MET A 268 5.29 7.87 -7.99
CA MET A 268 6.37 7.37 -8.85
C MET A 268 7.75 7.82 -8.35
N ARG A 269 7.85 9.07 -7.88
CA ARG A 269 9.08 9.58 -7.27
C ARG A 269 9.44 8.83 -5.99
N MET A 270 8.48 8.62 -5.08
CA MET A 270 8.73 7.86 -3.86
C MET A 270 9.14 6.41 -4.16
N GLU A 271 8.53 5.78 -5.15
CA GLU A 271 8.92 4.44 -5.62
C GLU A 271 10.37 4.41 -6.12
N LEU A 272 10.77 5.37 -6.95
CA LEU A 272 12.15 5.47 -7.46
C LEU A 272 13.17 5.72 -6.34
N GLU A 273 12.86 6.59 -5.39
CA GLU A 273 13.71 6.84 -4.22
C GLU A 273 13.82 5.58 -3.35
N PHE A 274 12.70 4.88 -3.11
CA PHE A 274 12.68 3.63 -2.36
C PHE A 274 13.53 2.54 -3.04
N LEU A 275 13.37 2.36 -4.36
CA LEU A 275 14.21 1.46 -5.16
C LEU A 275 15.69 1.80 -5.05
N HIS A 276 16.02 3.09 -5.17
CA HIS A 276 17.39 3.55 -5.02
C HIS A 276 17.98 3.16 -3.67
N PHE A 277 17.23 3.34 -2.58
CA PHE A 277 17.70 2.96 -1.25
C PHE A 277 17.91 1.45 -1.08
N LEU A 278 17.10 0.63 -1.77
CA LEU A 278 17.25 -0.82 -1.86
C LEU A 278 18.32 -1.29 -2.86
N ASN A 279 19.10 -0.38 -3.46
CA ASN A 279 20.05 -0.70 -4.53
C ASN A 279 19.39 -1.40 -5.74
N TYR A 280 18.12 -1.11 -6.02
CA TYR A 280 17.34 -1.73 -7.09
C TYR A 280 17.21 -3.26 -6.97
N ASP A 281 17.47 -3.83 -5.79
CA ASP A 281 17.33 -5.26 -5.53
C ASP A 281 16.06 -5.53 -4.72
N LEU A 282 15.06 -6.06 -5.41
CA LEU A 282 13.79 -6.53 -4.84
C LEU A 282 13.77 -8.04 -4.55
N GLY A 283 14.89 -8.74 -4.80
CA GLY A 283 14.97 -10.18 -4.60
C GLY A 283 14.67 -10.59 -3.15
N LEU A 284 13.98 -11.72 -2.99
CA LEU A 284 13.72 -12.35 -1.71
C LEU A 284 14.65 -13.55 -1.53
N ASN A 285 15.24 -13.67 -0.34
CA ASN A 285 16.05 -14.84 0.00
C ASN A 285 15.15 -16.05 0.32
N ASP A 286 14.07 -15.83 1.09
CA ASP A 286 13.13 -16.88 1.47
C ASP A 286 11.75 -16.29 1.78
N ALA A 287 10.85 -16.30 0.78
CA ALA A 287 9.47 -15.87 0.96
C ALA A 287 8.65 -16.84 1.85
N THR A 288 9.03 -18.12 1.90
CA THR A 288 8.32 -19.12 2.70
C THR A 288 8.56 -18.93 4.19
N ARG A 289 9.76 -18.50 4.59
CA ARG A 289 10.07 -18.13 5.97
C ARG A 289 9.19 -17.01 6.48
N LEU A 290 8.90 -15.99 5.66
CA LEU A 290 7.99 -14.89 6.03
C LEU A 290 6.58 -15.42 6.34
N VAL A 291 6.07 -16.32 5.49
CA VAL A 291 4.75 -16.93 5.67
C VAL A 291 4.71 -17.81 6.92
N ARG A 292 5.72 -18.68 7.14
CA ARG A 292 5.79 -19.51 8.35
C ARG A 292 5.85 -18.67 9.61
N TRP A 293 6.65 -17.61 9.61
CA TRP A 293 6.72 -16.67 10.73
C TRP A 293 5.36 -16.03 11.01
N ALA A 294 4.63 -15.60 9.97
CA ALA A 294 3.32 -15.00 10.14
C ALA A 294 2.28 -15.97 10.71
N HIS A 295 2.36 -17.27 10.38
CA HIS A 295 1.47 -18.29 10.94
C HIS A 295 1.68 -18.56 12.43
N GLN A 296 2.82 -18.18 13.02
CA GLN A 296 3.05 -18.33 14.47
C GLN A 296 2.13 -17.46 15.32
N PHE A 297 1.45 -16.47 14.73
CA PHE A 297 0.50 -15.56 15.40
C PHE A 297 -0.96 -16.05 15.34
N VAL A 298 -1.20 -17.32 15.01
CA VAL A 298 -2.56 -17.90 14.91
C VAL A 298 -2.91 -18.73 16.15
N ASP A 299 -1.92 -19.17 16.92
CA ASP A 299 -2.06 -20.31 17.83
C ASP A 299 -2.21 -19.95 19.32
N GLU A 300 -2.68 -18.74 19.67
CA GLU A 300 -3.10 -18.50 21.05
C GLU A 300 -4.62 -18.73 21.16
N PRO A 301 -5.08 -19.94 21.53
CA PRO A 301 -6.48 -20.15 21.84
C PRO A 301 -6.80 -19.20 23.00
N THR A 302 -7.65 -18.21 22.75
CA THR A 302 -8.21 -17.37 23.80
C THR A 302 -8.81 -18.28 24.85
N LEU A 303 -8.13 -18.39 25.99
CA LEU A 303 -8.44 -19.26 27.12
C LEU A 303 -9.84 -18.98 27.70
N GLU A 304 -10.48 -17.89 27.27
CA GLU A 304 -11.85 -17.48 27.59
C GLU A 304 -12.93 -18.46 27.12
N SER A 305 -12.61 -19.42 26.22
CA SER A 305 -13.58 -20.44 25.79
C SER A 305 -13.68 -21.67 26.71
N TYR A 306 -12.91 -21.76 27.80
CA TYR A 306 -12.91 -22.91 28.72
C TYR A 306 -13.67 -22.68 30.04
N SER A 307 -14.39 -21.57 30.20
CA SER A 307 -15.12 -21.26 31.45
C SER A 307 -16.64 -21.53 31.39
N SER A 308 -17.12 -22.44 30.53
CA SER A 308 -18.56 -22.73 30.42
C SER A 308 -18.85 -24.23 30.32
N ALA A 309 -18.41 -24.96 31.35
CA ALA A 309 -19.02 -26.22 31.70
C ALA A 309 -18.72 -26.46 33.19
N ASP A 310 -19.75 -26.28 34.01
CA ASP A 310 -19.87 -26.74 35.41
C ASP A 310 -19.99 -25.63 36.46
N GLU A 311 -21.05 -24.83 36.36
CA GLU A 311 -21.77 -24.41 37.56
C GLU A 311 -23.20 -24.95 37.43
N GLY A 312 -23.35 -26.18 37.92
CA GLY A 312 -24.62 -26.72 38.34
C GLY A 312 -25.28 -25.75 39.31
N GLY A 313 -26.61 -25.66 39.20
CA GLY A 313 -27.39 -24.60 39.79
C GLY A 313 -27.32 -24.54 41.30
N ASP A 314 -27.61 -23.34 41.81
CA ASP A 314 -28.47 -23.17 42.96
C ASP A 314 -29.40 -21.99 42.69
N GLU A 315 -30.68 -22.32 42.54
CA GLU A 315 -31.80 -21.40 42.59
C GLU A 315 -31.87 -20.79 43.99
N MET A 316 -31.64 -19.49 44.14
CA MET A 316 -32.12 -18.74 45.29
C MET A 316 -32.72 -17.43 44.78
N GLY A 317 -34.05 -17.44 44.67
CA GLY A 317 -34.83 -16.22 44.55
C GLY A 317 -34.73 -15.43 45.85
N HIS A 318 -34.33 -14.16 45.73
CA HIS A 318 -34.60 -13.17 46.75
C HIS A 318 -34.96 -11.87 46.03
N ASP A 319 -36.27 -11.67 45.90
CA ASP A 319 -36.85 -10.33 45.81
C ASP A 319 -36.56 -9.58 47.10
N ASP A 320 -36.42 -8.25 46.98
CA ASP A 320 -36.58 -7.18 47.98
C ASP A 320 -35.53 -6.09 47.64
N GLU A 321 -35.93 -5.04 46.92
CA GLU A 321 -36.51 -3.79 47.44
C GLU A 321 -35.44 -2.80 47.90
N GLU A 322 -35.54 -1.58 47.35
CA GLU A 322 -35.17 -0.29 47.96
C GLU A 322 -33.66 -0.10 48.27
N ASP A 323 -33.06 1.09 48.33
CA ASP A 323 -33.37 2.48 48.02
C ASP A 323 -31.98 3.19 48.16
N ASP A 324 -31.97 4.51 48.04
CA ASP A 324 -31.00 5.42 48.66
C ASP A 324 -29.64 5.62 47.96
N GLU A 325 -29.45 6.79 47.36
CA GLU A 325 -28.92 8.04 47.95
C GLU A 325 -27.45 8.17 47.52
N GLU A 326 -27.15 9.13 46.66
CA GLU A 326 -26.44 10.36 47.06
C GLU A 326 -25.19 10.07 47.89
N ASP A 327 -24.01 10.28 47.30
CA ASP A 327 -23.04 11.13 47.97
C ASP A 327 -21.95 11.65 47.03
N GLU A 328 -22.03 12.95 46.88
CA GLU A 328 -21.05 13.92 46.43
C GLU A 328 -19.79 13.82 47.30
N LYS A 329 -18.62 13.55 46.72
CA LYS A 329 -17.33 13.89 47.35
C LYS A 329 -16.34 14.45 46.35
N ASP A 330 -16.29 15.78 46.37
CA ASP A 330 -15.07 16.56 46.24
C ASP A 330 -13.96 15.99 47.15
N ASP A 331 -12.73 15.96 46.62
CA ASP A 331 -11.48 16.27 47.33
C ASP A 331 -10.32 16.02 46.34
N ASP A 332 -9.71 17.07 45.81
CA ASP A 332 -8.65 17.87 46.43
C ASP A 332 -7.25 17.24 46.29
N SER A 333 -6.32 18.15 46.01
CA SER A 333 -4.90 18.08 46.34
C SER A 333 -3.97 17.33 45.38
N THR A 334 -3.14 18.10 44.67
CA THR A 334 -1.67 18.17 44.90
C THR A 334 -0.85 17.12 44.14
N ALA A 335 0.40 17.34 43.72
CA ALA A 335 1.25 18.50 43.60
C ALA A 335 2.42 18.10 42.70
N LYS A 336 2.97 19.12 42.03
CA LYS A 336 4.36 19.26 41.55
C LYS A 336 5.34 18.20 42.05
N LYS A 337 6.02 17.52 41.12
CA LYS A 337 7.41 17.09 41.35
C LYS A 337 8.28 17.36 40.13
N LYS A 338 8.90 18.54 40.14
CA LYS A 338 10.15 18.83 39.44
C LYS A 338 11.22 17.87 39.96
N ARG A 339 11.97 17.21 39.08
CA ARG A 339 13.34 16.80 39.40
C ARG A 339 14.22 16.86 38.16
N ASN A 340 15.07 17.89 38.17
CA ASN A 340 16.28 17.99 37.38
C ASN A 340 17.29 16.93 37.86
N HIS A 341 18.02 16.34 36.93
CA HIS A 341 19.42 15.93 37.05
C HIS A 341 19.95 15.86 35.62
N ALA A 342 20.82 16.78 35.21
CA ALA A 342 22.27 16.83 35.45
C ALA A 342 23.01 16.25 34.25
#